data_AF-A0A7Y2C0V9-F1
#
_entry.id   AF-A0A7Y2C0V9-F1
#
_cell.length_a   1.000
_cell.length_b   1.000
_cell.length_c   1.000
_cell.angle_alpha   90.00
_cell.angle_beta   90.00
_cell.angle_gamma   90.00
#
_symmetry.space_group_name_H-M   'P 1'
#
loop_
_entity.id
_entity.type
_entity.pdbx_description
1 polymer ?
#
loop_
_entity_poly.entity_id
_entity_poly.type
_entity_poly.pdbx_seq_one_letter_code
_entity_poly.pdbx_strand_id
1 'polypeptide(L)'
;MLKSATSRISKKTWKQAFSYMATAKAMTDLYESNFKLVSKYVHATSRGHEAIQIAAGMQLLPIDFASPYYRDDAMLLAMGLEPSQLMLQLMAKRDDPFSAGRSYYCHPSLRDPDFPKIPHQSSATGMQAIPATGIAMGLWYREVTGMDNYQKNDDRPIVLCSFGDASITEG
;
A
#
# COMPACT_ATOMS: atom_id res chain seq x y z
N MET A 1 28.40 8.48 -15.86
CA MET A 1 27.99 9.65 -15.05
C MET A 1 26.62 10.08 -15.54
N LEU A 2 25.55 9.55 -14.96
CA LEU A 2 24.17 9.91 -15.34
C LEU A 2 23.94 11.35 -14.87
N LYS A 3 23.72 12.27 -15.82
CA LYS A 3 23.29 13.64 -15.50
C LYS A 3 21.92 13.54 -14.84
N SER A 4 21.86 13.80 -13.53
CA SER A 4 20.61 13.97 -12.80
C SER A 4 19.88 15.18 -13.37
N ALA A 5 18.96 14.94 -14.30
CA ALA A 5 17.94 15.92 -14.61
C ALA A 5 17.03 15.97 -13.39
N THR A 6 17.25 16.94 -12.51
CA THR A 6 16.39 17.17 -11.35
C THR A 6 15.06 17.71 -11.87
N SER A 7 14.18 16.80 -12.33
CA SER A 7 12.81 17.18 -12.66
C SER A 7 12.19 17.70 -11.37
N ARG A 8 11.83 18.98 -11.37
CA ARG A 8 11.37 19.65 -10.16
C ARG A 8 9.94 19.19 -9.92
N ILE A 9 9.74 18.35 -8.90
CA ILE A 9 8.41 17.88 -8.49
C ILE A 9 7.47 19.08 -8.31
N SER A 10 6.25 18.98 -8.86
CA SER A 10 5.31 20.11 -8.86
C SER A 10 4.89 20.50 -7.45
N LYS A 11 4.62 21.79 -7.23
CA LYS A 11 4.08 22.28 -5.94
C LYS A 11 2.75 21.60 -5.57
N LYS A 12 1.95 21.21 -6.57
CA LYS A 12 0.69 20.46 -6.37
C LYS A 12 0.99 19.09 -5.77
N THR A 13 1.94 18.35 -6.32
CA THR A 13 2.36 17.03 -5.83
C THR A 13 2.87 17.12 -4.40
N TRP A 14 3.70 18.12 -4.08
CA TRP A 14 4.18 18.33 -2.71
C TRP A 14 3.06 18.62 -1.70
N LYS A 15 2.08 19.44 -2.08
CA LYS A 15 0.91 19.71 -1.22
C LYS A 15 0.08 18.46 -0.98
N GLN A 16 -0.11 17.63 -2.01
CA GLN A 16 -0.83 16.37 -1.89
C GLN A 16 -0.10 15.41 -0.94
N ALA A 17 1.20 15.20 -1.16
CA ALA A 17 2.02 14.33 -0.32
C ALA A 17 2.04 14.79 1.15
N PHE A 18 2.17 16.10 1.38
CA PHE A 18 2.12 16.67 2.72
C PHE A 18 0.74 16.48 3.37
N SER A 19 -0.35 16.59 2.60
CA SER A 19 -1.70 16.34 3.11
C SER A 19 -1.86 14.90 3.57
N TYR A 20 -1.38 13.92 2.79
CA TYR A 20 -1.39 12.52 3.22
C TYR A 20 -0.56 12.29 4.49
N MET A 21 0.62 12.91 4.59
CA MET A 21 1.47 12.81 5.78
C MET A 21 0.80 13.39 7.02
N ALA A 22 0.16 14.56 6.89
CA ALA A 22 -0.58 15.19 7.97
C ALA A 22 -1.79 14.33 8.39
N THR A 23 -2.50 13.73 7.45
CA THR A 23 -3.61 12.81 7.71
C THR A 23 -3.15 11.55 8.45
N ALA A 24 -2.09 10.89 7.98
CA ALA A 24 -1.52 9.70 8.64
C ALA A 24 -1.09 10.00 10.10
N LYS A 25 -0.45 11.16 10.30
CA LYS A 25 -0.10 11.64 11.63
C LYS A 25 -1.33 11.89 12.51
N ALA A 26 -2.34 12.58 11.98
CA ALA A 26 -3.57 12.88 12.74
C ALA A 26 -4.32 11.61 13.12
N MET A 27 -4.38 10.62 12.23
CA MET A 27 -4.95 9.30 12.53
C MET A 27 -4.18 8.60 13.64
N THR A 28 -2.83 8.62 13.58
CA THR A 28 -1.99 8.06 14.64
C THR A 28 -2.27 8.72 15.99
N ASP A 29 -2.27 10.06 16.05
CA ASP A 29 -2.53 10.80 17.29
C ASP A 29 -3.94 10.49 17.85
N LEU A 30 -4.94 10.30 16.96
CA LEU A 30 -6.30 9.91 17.33
C LEU A 30 -6.36 8.49 17.91
N TYR A 31 -5.66 7.53 17.29
CA TYR A 31 -5.61 6.14 17.74
C TYR A 31 -4.95 6.03 19.11
N GLU A 32 -3.83 6.71 19.32
CA GLU A 32 -3.13 6.76 20.60
C GLU A 32 -4.00 7.39 21.70
N SER A 33 -4.68 8.49 21.39
CA SER A 33 -5.60 9.15 22.34
C SER A 33 -6.78 8.25 22.74
N ASN A 34 -7.14 7.30 21.88
CA ASN A 34 -8.22 6.35 22.08
C ASN A 34 -7.71 4.91 22.24
N PHE A 35 -6.46 4.73 22.69
CA PHE A 35 -5.76 3.43 22.67
C PHE A 35 -6.62 2.30 23.24
N LYS A 36 -7.28 2.50 24.39
CA LYS A 36 -8.15 1.49 25.02
C LYS A 36 -9.27 0.97 24.11
N LEU A 37 -9.76 1.78 23.18
CA LEU A 37 -10.80 1.42 22.22
C LEU A 37 -10.22 0.69 21.00
N VAL A 38 -9.08 1.16 20.49
CA VAL A 38 -8.51 0.68 19.21
C VAL A 38 -7.47 -0.44 19.39
N SER A 39 -7.02 -0.69 20.62
CA SER A 39 -6.01 -1.72 20.95
C SER A 39 -6.60 -3.10 21.24
N LYS A 40 -7.83 -3.39 20.78
CA LYS A 40 -8.42 -4.74 20.91
C LYS A 40 -7.61 -5.78 20.13
N TYR A 41 -7.01 -5.34 19.01
CA TYR A 41 -6.06 -6.11 18.22
C TYR A 41 -4.77 -5.30 18.07
N VAL A 42 -3.69 -6.01 17.74
CA VAL A 42 -2.39 -5.37 17.46
C VAL A 42 -2.53 -4.50 16.23
N HIS A 43 -2.08 -3.26 16.32
CA HIS A 43 -1.99 -2.35 15.18
C HIS A 43 -0.71 -1.53 15.29
N ALA A 44 -0.19 -1.10 14.15
CA ALA A 44 0.94 -0.21 14.05
C ALA A 44 0.72 0.74 12.88
N THR A 45 0.84 2.05 13.13
CA THR A 45 0.75 3.05 12.07
C THR A 45 2.11 3.26 11.39
N SER A 46 2.09 3.92 10.24
CA SER A 46 3.23 4.32 9.41
C SER A 46 4.17 5.33 10.04
N ARG A 47 4.08 5.60 11.34
CA ARG A 47 4.86 6.64 12.01
C ARG A 47 6.36 6.46 11.72
N GLY A 48 6.98 7.50 11.15
CA GLY A 48 8.39 7.51 10.75
C GLY A 48 8.68 6.93 9.36
N HIS A 49 7.67 6.38 8.67
CA HIS A 49 7.78 5.73 7.36
C HIS A 49 6.88 6.38 6.30
N GLU A 50 6.17 7.46 6.65
CA GLU A 50 5.16 8.10 5.82
C GLU A 50 5.74 8.55 4.47
N ALA A 51 6.95 9.12 4.47
CA ALA A 51 7.53 9.73 3.27
C ALA A 51 7.72 8.72 2.12
N ILE A 52 8.29 7.54 2.40
CA ILE A 52 8.55 6.52 1.37
C ILE A 52 7.25 5.84 0.94
N GLN A 53 6.36 5.56 1.90
CA GLN A 53 5.06 4.95 1.64
C GLN A 53 4.18 5.85 0.78
N ILE A 54 4.14 7.15 1.09
CA ILE A 54 3.38 8.14 0.30
C ILE A 54 3.97 8.28 -1.09
N ALA A 55 5.29 8.38 -1.20
CA ALA A 55 5.95 8.47 -2.49
C ALA A 55 5.63 7.26 -3.38
N ALA A 56 5.68 6.03 -2.82
CA ALA A 56 5.31 4.82 -3.54
C ALA A 56 3.83 4.79 -3.91
N GLY A 57 2.94 5.00 -2.94
CA GLY A 57 1.49 4.94 -3.14
C GLY A 57 0.97 5.93 -4.18
N MET A 58 1.56 7.13 -4.26
CA MET A 58 1.20 8.15 -5.26
C MET A 58 1.61 7.80 -6.70
N GLN A 59 2.47 6.79 -6.91
CA GLN A 59 2.88 6.35 -8.25
C GLN A 59 2.10 5.12 -8.73
N LEU A 60 1.39 4.43 -7.84
CA LEU A 60 0.68 3.20 -8.21
C LEU A 60 -0.58 3.53 -9.02
N LEU A 61 -0.80 2.72 -10.04
CA LEU A 61 -1.92 2.81 -10.95
C LEU A 61 -2.90 1.66 -10.71
N PRO A 62 -4.15 1.76 -11.18
CA PRO A 62 -5.12 0.67 -11.03
C PRO A 62 -4.66 -0.63 -11.69
N ILE A 63 -3.81 -0.59 -12.72
CA ILE A 63 -3.28 -1.80 -13.36
C ILE A 63 -2.25 -2.56 -12.50
N ASP A 64 -1.73 -1.94 -11.46
CA ASP A 64 -0.66 -2.50 -10.62
C ASP A 64 -1.18 -3.49 -9.57
N PHE A 65 -0.23 -4.22 -9.00
CA PHE A 65 -0.43 -5.06 -7.85
C PHE A 65 0.41 -4.55 -6.69
N ALA A 66 -0.17 -4.53 -5.50
CA ALA A 66 0.53 -4.15 -4.30
C ALA A 66 0.39 -5.23 -3.23
N SER A 67 1.49 -5.45 -2.53
CA SER A 67 1.62 -6.31 -1.37
C SER A 67 2.11 -5.45 -0.18
N PRO A 68 1.23 -4.64 0.44
CA PRO A 68 1.60 -3.75 1.54
C PRO A 68 1.92 -4.53 2.82
N TYR A 69 2.85 -4.02 3.61
CA TYR A 69 3.17 -4.53 4.94
C TYR A 69 2.18 -4.01 5.99
N TYR A 70 2.13 -4.63 7.17
CA TYR A 70 1.19 -4.28 8.26
C TYR A 70 1.33 -2.84 8.79
N ARG A 71 2.31 -2.07 8.31
CA ARG A 71 2.61 -0.70 8.72
C ARG A 71 2.39 0.31 7.57
N ASP A 72 1.83 -0.12 6.45
CA ASP A 72 1.74 0.69 5.22
C ASP A 72 0.43 1.50 5.08
N ASP A 73 -0.18 1.96 6.17
CA ASP A 73 -1.39 2.80 6.10
C ASP A 73 -1.19 4.12 5.36
N ALA A 74 -0.03 4.78 5.47
CA ALA A 74 0.21 5.98 4.66
C ALA A 74 0.33 5.68 3.15
N MET A 75 0.73 4.45 2.78
CA MET A 75 0.71 4.01 1.38
C MET A 75 -0.74 3.85 0.90
N LEU A 76 -1.60 3.25 1.72
CA LEU A 76 -3.02 3.09 1.43
C LEU A 76 -3.74 4.44 1.28
N LEU A 77 -3.44 5.40 2.16
CA LEU A 77 -3.92 6.78 2.01
C LEU A 77 -3.44 7.40 0.69
N ALA A 78 -2.17 7.21 0.35
CA ALA A 78 -1.58 7.77 -0.85
C ALA A 78 -2.11 7.15 -2.16
N MET A 79 -2.55 5.89 -2.13
CA MET A 79 -3.30 5.24 -3.22
C MET A 79 -4.71 5.83 -3.39
N GLY A 80 -5.21 6.61 -2.43
CA GLY A 80 -6.51 7.27 -2.47
C GLY A 80 -7.58 6.66 -1.57
N LEU A 81 -7.24 5.73 -0.68
CA LEU A 81 -8.20 5.22 0.30
C LEU A 81 -8.48 6.26 1.38
N GLU A 82 -9.74 6.31 1.81
CA GLU A 82 -10.21 7.27 2.79
C GLU A 82 -9.79 6.87 4.21
N PRO A 83 -9.46 7.83 5.10
CA PRO A 83 -9.17 7.55 6.50
C PRO A 83 -10.25 6.72 7.19
N SER A 84 -11.52 6.96 6.84
CA SER A 84 -12.67 6.22 7.37
C SER A 84 -12.63 4.73 7.00
N GLN A 85 -12.19 4.39 5.79
CA GLN A 85 -12.05 2.99 5.36
C GLN A 85 -10.99 2.26 6.19
N LEU A 86 -9.86 2.91 6.47
CA LEU A 86 -8.83 2.36 7.35
C LEU A 86 -9.32 2.21 8.80
N MET A 87 -10.11 3.16 9.29
CA MET A 87 -10.73 3.08 10.62
C MET A 87 -11.78 1.97 10.72
N LEU A 88 -12.52 1.66 9.65
CA LEU A 88 -13.46 0.53 9.64
C LEU A 88 -12.72 -0.80 9.86
N GLN A 89 -11.56 -0.98 9.21
CA GLN A 89 -10.71 -2.15 9.45
C GLN A 89 -10.14 -2.17 10.87
N LEU A 90 -9.64 -1.03 11.37
CA LEU A 90 -9.13 -0.91 12.75
C LEU A 90 -10.15 -1.39 13.78
N MET A 91 -11.43 -1.04 13.57
CA MET A 91 -12.53 -1.38 14.48
C MET A 91 -13.24 -2.69 14.12
N ALA A 92 -12.72 -3.47 13.16
CA ALA A 92 -13.28 -4.71 12.66
C ALA A 92 -14.78 -4.59 12.29
N LYS A 93 -15.15 -3.53 11.54
CA LYS A 93 -16.53 -3.31 11.11
C LYS A 93 -16.87 -4.14 9.89
N ARG A 94 -18.15 -4.51 9.77
CA ARG A 94 -18.68 -5.26 8.63
C ARG A 94 -18.46 -4.55 7.30
N ASP A 95 -18.54 -3.22 7.31
CA ASP A 95 -18.46 -2.40 6.10
C ASP A 95 -17.00 -2.03 5.74
N ASP A 96 -16.02 -2.60 6.45
CA ASP A 96 -14.61 -2.58 6.04
C ASP A 96 -14.49 -3.08 4.58
N PRO A 97 -13.95 -2.26 3.65
CA PRO A 97 -13.88 -2.61 2.23
C PRO A 97 -12.88 -3.74 1.95
N PHE A 98 -12.03 -4.10 2.90
CA PHE A 98 -11.00 -5.10 2.69
C PHE A 98 -11.50 -6.51 2.98
N SER A 99 -11.96 -6.72 4.21
CA SER A 99 -12.18 -8.06 4.76
C SER A 99 -13.54 -8.22 5.44
N ALA A 100 -14.36 -7.17 5.45
CA ALA A 100 -15.58 -7.09 6.25
C ALA A 100 -15.33 -7.35 7.75
N GLY A 101 -14.19 -6.88 8.28
CA GLY A 101 -13.81 -7.00 9.68
C GLY A 101 -13.22 -8.37 10.08
N ARG A 102 -12.83 -9.21 9.11
CA ARG A 102 -12.20 -10.52 9.35
C ARG A 102 -10.69 -10.43 9.55
N SER A 103 -10.07 -9.35 9.09
CA SER A 103 -8.66 -9.05 9.28
C SER A 103 -8.51 -7.74 10.05
N TYR A 104 -7.50 -7.69 10.92
CA TYR A 104 -7.24 -6.51 11.73
C TYR A 104 -6.48 -5.44 10.93
N TYR A 105 -6.21 -4.30 11.56
CA TYR A 105 -5.67 -3.11 10.92
C TYR A 105 -4.45 -3.38 10.01
N CYS A 106 -4.39 -2.67 8.88
CA CYS A 106 -3.33 -2.75 7.88
C CYS A 106 -3.11 -4.15 7.29
N HIS A 107 -4.18 -4.95 7.17
CA HIS A 107 -4.19 -6.17 6.36
C HIS A 107 -5.18 -6.01 5.20
N PRO A 108 -4.95 -5.06 4.28
CA PRO A 108 -5.86 -4.79 3.19
C PRO A 108 -5.95 -5.98 2.22
N SER A 109 -7.11 -6.13 1.61
CA SER A 109 -7.32 -6.92 0.39
C SER A 109 -8.31 -6.18 -0.47
N LEU A 110 -7.93 -5.84 -1.70
CA LEU A 110 -8.70 -4.92 -2.54
C LEU A 110 -8.73 -5.41 -3.97
N ARG A 111 -9.93 -5.49 -4.53
CA ARG A 111 -10.20 -5.83 -5.93
C ARG A 111 -11.13 -4.81 -6.58
N ASP A 112 -10.91 -3.55 -6.25
CA ASP A 112 -11.62 -2.42 -6.81
C ASP A 112 -10.95 -2.01 -8.15
N PRO A 113 -11.73 -1.75 -9.23
CA PRO A 113 -11.17 -1.37 -10.53
C PRO A 113 -10.40 -0.04 -10.51
N ASP A 114 -10.65 0.85 -9.55
CA ASP A 114 -10.04 2.19 -9.47
C ASP A 114 -8.74 2.21 -8.65
N PHE A 115 -8.33 1.06 -8.10
CA PHE A 115 -7.15 0.94 -7.24
C PHE A 115 -6.20 -0.18 -7.70
N PRO A 116 -4.93 -0.14 -7.26
CA PRO A 116 -4.04 -1.28 -7.38
C PRO A 116 -4.65 -2.52 -6.73
N LYS A 117 -4.40 -3.68 -7.31
CA LYS A 117 -4.92 -4.96 -6.81
C LYS A 117 -4.11 -5.34 -5.59
N ILE A 118 -4.78 -5.57 -4.47
CA ILE A 118 -4.15 -6.00 -3.22
C ILE A 118 -4.65 -7.40 -2.89
N PRO A 119 -3.83 -8.45 -3.10
CA PRO A 119 -4.15 -9.79 -2.61
C PRO A 119 -4.25 -9.78 -1.09
N HIS A 120 -5.11 -10.65 -0.54
CA HIS A 120 -5.15 -10.85 0.91
C HIS A 120 -3.81 -11.41 1.42
N GLN A 121 -3.34 -10.85 2.54
CA GLN A 121 -2.12 -11.28 3.21
C GLN A 121 -2.41 -11.70 4.64
N SER A 122 -1.64 -12.69 5.10
CA SER A 122 -1.66 -13.11 6.49
C SER A 122 -0.76 -12.23 7.36
N SER A 123 -0.92 -12.34 8.68
CA SER A 123 -0.02 -11.73 9.68
C SER A 123 1.43 -12.21 9.61
N ALA A 124 1.68 -13.36 8.98
CA ALA A 124 3.02 -13.94 8.92
C ALA A 124 3.92 -13.06 8.04
N THR A 125 4.93 -12.46 8.68
CA THR A 125 5.89 -11.59 8.01
C THR A 125 6.73 -12.37 7.01
N GLY A 126 7.13 -11.75 5.90
CA GLY A 126 7.97 -12.38 4.87
C GLY A 126 7.16 -13.13 3.79
N MET A 127 6.01 -13.70 4.17
CA MET A 127 5.21 -14.57 3.30
C MET A 127 4.67 -13.90 2.04
N GLN A 128 4.61 -12.56 1.99
CA GLN A 128 4.17 -11.82 0.82
C GLN A 128 5.16 -11.84 -0.35
N ALA A 129 6.43 -12.22 -0.10
CA ALA A 129 7.50 -12.25 -1.12
C ALA A 129 7.18 -13.21 -2.27
N ILE A 130 6.84 -14.45 -1.94
CA ILE A 130 6.64 -15.51 -2.92
C ILE A 130 5.41 -15.22 -3.79
N PRO A 131 4.22 -14.90 -3.24
CA PRO A 131 3.06 -14.53 -4.06
C PRO A 131 3.31 -13.31 -4.92
N ALA A 132 3.94 -12.25 -4.40
CA ALA A 132 4.26 -11.06 -5.18
C ALA A 132 5.20 -11.38 -6.36
N THR A 133 6.22 -12.21 -6.11
CA THR A 133 7.13 -12.70 -7.15
C THR A 133 6.39 -13.53 -8.21
N GLY A 134 5.45 -14.38 -7.79
CA GLY A 134 4.60 -15.15 -8.71
C GLY A 134 3.73 -14.27 -9.61
N ILE A 135 3.16 -13.19 -9.05
CA ILE A 135 2.41 -12.19 -9.84
C ILE A 135 3.35 -11.52 -10.84
N ALA A 136 4.52 -11.06 -10.40
CA ALA A 136 5.49 -10.39 -11.27
C ALA A 136 5.95 -11.31 -12.40
N MET A 137 6.20 -12.59 -12.10
CA MET A 137 6.52 -13.62 -13.09
C MET A 137 5.37 -13.81 -14.09
N GLY A 138 4.12 -13.78 -13.65
CA GLY A 138 2.95 -13.85 -14.52
C GLY A 138 2.84 -12.65 -15.46
N LEU A 139 3.10 -11.43 -14.97
CA LEU A 139 3.13 -10.21 -15.79
C LEU A 139 4.26 -10.29 -16.82
N TRP A 140 5.46 -10.66 -16.38
CA TRP A 140 6.62 -10.86 -17.26
C TRP A 140 6.32 -11.91 -18.34
N TYR A 141 5.74 -13.05 -17.96
CA TYR A 141 5.40 -14.13 -18.89
C TYR A 141 4.44 -13.64 -19.99
N ARG A 142 3.40 -12.88 -19.62
CA ARG A 142 2.46 -12.30 -20.58
C ARG A 142 3.13 -11.31 -21.54
N GLU A 143 4.06 -10.51 -21.03
CA GLU A 143 4.85 -9.57 -21.84
C GLU A 143 5.74 -10.31 -22.86
N VAL A 144 6.55 -11.28 -22.43
CA VAL A 144 7.51 -11.95 -23.32
C VAL A 144 6.88 -12.93 -24.31
N THR A 145 5.67 -13.41 -24.03
CA THR A 145 4.90 -14.27 -24.95
C THR A 145 3.99 -13.48 -25.89
N GLY A 146 3.93 -12.15 -25.77
CA GLY A 146 3.07 -11.30 -26.58
C GLY A 146 1.57 -11.51 -26.31
N MET A 147 1.20 -11.98 -25.11
CA MET A 147 -0.21 -12.06 -24.69
C MET A 147 -0.79 -10.67 -24.45
N ASP A 148 0.05 -9.75 -23.98
CA ASP A 148 -0.32 -8.35 -23.79
C ASP A 148 0.26 -7.50 -24.94
N ASN A 149 -0.62 -6.77 -25.63
CA ASN A 149 -0.26 -5.96 -26.80
C ASN A 149 0.15 -4.53 -26.43
N TYR A 150 1.15 -4.38 -25.55
CA TYR A 150 1.62 -3.06 -25.10
C TYR A 150 2.31 -2.28 -26.23
N GLN A 151 1.89 -1.04 -26.44
CA GLN A 151 2.58 -0.06 -27.27
C GLN A 151 3.74 0.60 -26.49
N LYS A 152 4.57 1.36 -27.22
CA LYS A 152 5.80 1.97 -26.67
C LYS A 152 5.57 2.90 -25.47
N ASN A 153 4.40 3.51 -25.37
CA ASN A 153 4.06 4.49 -24.33
C ASN A 153 2.91 4.03 -23.43
N ASP A 154 2.54 2.76 -23.50
CA ASP A 154 1.49 2.22 -22.62
C ASP A 154 2.05 2.08 -21.20
N ASP A 155 1.21 2.41 -20.22
CA ASP A 155 1.47 2.05 -18.83
C ASP A 155 1.48 0.53 -18.71
N ARG A 156 2.49 -0.01 -18.03
CA ARG A 156 2.68 -1.44 -17.83
C ARG A 156 2.52 -1.76 -16.35
N PRO A 157 1.82 -2.85 -16.01
CA PRO A 157 1.57 -3.18 -14.62
C PRO A 157 2.88 -3.53 -13.92
N ILE A 158 3.04 -3.05 -12.69
CA ILE A 158 4.12 -3.44 -11.79
C ILE A 158 3.57 -4.22 -10.59
N VAL A 159 4.49 -4.86 -9.86
CA VAL A 159 4.21 -5.44 -8.55
C VAL A 159 5.07 -4.73 -7.52
N LEU A 160 4.42 -4.05 -6.57
CA LEU A 160 5.08 -3.51 -5.39
C LEU A 160 4.96 -4.50 -4.23
N CYS A 161 6.08 -4.85 -3.61
CA CYS A 161 6.11 -5.68 -2.40
C CYS A 161 6.90 -4.97 -1.30
N SER A 162 6.25 -4.71 -0.17
CA SER A 162 6.83 -3.95 0.94
C SER A 162 7.19 -4.88 2.10
N PHE A 163 8.28 -4.57 2.79
CA PHE A 163 8.82 -5.36 3.91
C PHE A 163 9.35 -4.45 5.02
N GLY A 164 9.27 -4.97 6.25
CA GLY A 164 10.15 -4.53 7.34
C GLY A 164 11.52 -5.20 7.23
N ASP A 165 12.56 -4.54 7.70
CA ASP A 165 13.93 -5.04 7.75
C ASP A 165 14.03 -6.41 8.44
N ALA A 166 13.37 -6.58 9.57
CA ALA A 166 13.36 -7.84 10.31
C ALA A 166 12.68 -8.99 9.54
N SER A 167 11.77 -8.68 8.60
CA SER A 167 11.09 -9.72 7.81
C SER A 167 11.94 -10.26 6.64
N ILE A 168 13.08 -9.62 6.34
CA ILE A 168 13.99 -10.07 5.28
C ILE A 168 14.74 -11.35 5.67
N THR A 169 14.80 -11.68 6.96
CA THR A 169 15.43 -12.92 7.44
C THR A 169 14.51 -14.13 7.39
N GLU A 170 13.25 -13.94 7.00
CA GLU A 170 12.31 -15.05 6.77
C GLU A 170 12.72 -15.86 5.54
N GLY A 171 12.36 -17.15 5.52
CA GLY A 171 12.81 -18.13 4.54
C GLY A 171 12.14 -18.08 3.17
#